data_AF-A0A654BY77-F1
#
_entry.id   AF-A0A654BY77-F1
#
_cell.length_a   1.000
_cell.length_b   1.000
_cell.length_c   1.000
_cell.angle_alpha   90.00
_cell.angle_beta   90.00
_cell.angle_gamma   90.00
#
_symmetry.space_group_name_H-M   'P 1'
#
loop_
_entity.id
_entity.type
_entity.pdbx_description
1 polymer ?
#
loop_
_entity_poly.entity_id
_entity_poly.type
_entity_poly.pdbx_seq_one_letter_code
_entity_poly.pdbx_strand_id
1 'polypeptide(L)'
;MHVKPEQRKTQIVPALLKGFVGTICVFAILTACFYHNELYVDGNLTIGFPWTFYREGSGYSLDLYEQVGYHEFEPLKLIGNILFSATLYLLILLIYSFVSRNLRK
;
A
#
# COMPACT_ATOMS: atom_id res chain seq x y z
N MET A 1 8.27 -6.40 38.72
CA MET A 1 9.14 -5.33 38.18
C MET A 1 8.29 -4.35 37.40
N HIS A 2 8.02 -3.16 37.95
CA HIS A 2 7.26 -2.10 37.27
C HIS A 2 8.22 -1.36 36.31
N VAL A 3 8.00 -1.46 35.00
CA VAL A 3 8.82 -0.75 34.01
C VAL A 3 8.54 0.75 34.14
N LYS A 4 9.60 1.56 34.36
CA LYS A 4 9.49 3.02 34.45
C LYS A 4 8.88 3.59 33.15
N PRO A 5 8.00 4.59 33.22
CA PRO A 5 7.29 5.14 32.06
C PRO A 5 8.23 5.67 30.97
N GLU A 6 9.42 6.14 31.35
CA GLU A 6 10.45 6.60 30.42
C GLU A 6 11.02 5.46 29.58
N GLN A 7 11.31 4.30 30.18
CA GLN A 7 11.80 3.11 29.47
C GLN A 7 10.74 2.53 28.52
N ARG A 8 9.45 2.68 28.86
CA ARG A 8 8.32 2.25 28.01
C ARG A 8 8.24 3.09 26.73
N LYS A 9 8.41 4.41 26.82
CA LYS A 9 8.40 5.31 25.65
C LYS A 9 9.56 5.01 24.69
N THR A 10 10.76 4.73 25.22
CA THR A 10 11.95 4.42 24.40
C THR A 10 11.80 3.14 23.56
N GLN A 11 10.96 2.19 23.98
CA GLN A 11 10.71 0.95 23.23
C GLN A 11 9.56 1.05 22.22
N ILE A 12 8.59 1.95 22.43
CA ILE A 12 7.43 2.12 21.56
C ILE A 12 7.82 2.77 20.23
N VAL A 13 8.65 3.82 20.27
CA VAL A 13 9.09 4.56 19.07
C VAL A 13 9.75 3.66 18.02
N PRO A 14 10.76 2.84 18.34
CA PRO A 14 11.39 1.96 17.35
C PRO A 14 10.44 0.87 16.85
N ALA A 15 9.49 0.40 17.67
CA ALA A 15 8.49 -0.58 17.24
C ALA A 15 7.50 0.04 16.24
N LEU A 16 7.01 1.26 16.51
CA LEU A 16 6.14 2.00 15.60
C LEU A 16 6.85 2.31 14.29
N LEU A 17 8.12 2.73 14.33
CA LEU A 17 8.92 2.99 13.13
C LEU A 17 9.08 1.73 12.28
N LYS A 18 9.39 0.58 12.90
CA LYS A 18 9.45 -0.70 12.19
C LYS A 18 8.11 -1.09 11.55
N GLY A 19 7.01 -0.88 12.27
CA GLY A 19 5.66 -1.13 11.75
C GLY A 19 5.32 -0.25 10.56
N PHE A 20 5.67 1.04 10.64
CA PHE A 20 5.48 1.99 9.56
C PHE A 20 6.30 1.61 8.33
N VAL A 21 7.62 1.39 8.49
CA VAL A 21 8.50 0.98 7.39
C VAL A 21 8.02 -0.31 6.74
N GLY A 22 7.66 -1.32 7.54
CA GLY A 22 7.12 -2.58 7.04
C GLY A 22 5.85 -2.40 6.23
N THR A 23 4.93 -1.56 6.70
CA THR A 23 3.69 -1.23 5.98
C THR A 23 3.97 -0.57 4.63
N ILE A 24 4.87 0.42 4.61
CA ILE A 24 5.25 1.12 3.36
C ILE A 24 5.93 0.16 2.38
N CYS A 25 6.78 -0.75 2.86
CA CYS A 25 7.39 -1.77 2.01
C CYS A 25 6.34 -2.69 1.38
N VAL A 26 5.39 -3.21 2.17
CA VAL A 26 4.30 -4.04 1.63
C VAL A 26 3.47 -3.27 0.62
N PHE A 27 3.09 -2.03 0.94
CA PHE A 27 2.33 -1.17 0.04
C PHE A 27 3.07 -0.92 -1.28
N ALA A 28 4.37 -0.61 -1.22
CA ALA A 28 5.18 -0.35 -2.41
C ALA A 28 5.33 -1.60 -3.28
N ILE A 29 5.56 -2.77 -2.68
CA ILE A 29 5.64 -4.06 -3.41
C ILE A 29 4.32 -4.36 -4.10
N LEU A 30 3.20 -4.29 -3.37
CA LEU A 30 1.87 -4.52 -3.97
C LEU A 30 1.59 -3.53 -5.09
N THR A 31 1.83 -2.24 -4.86
CA THR A 31 1.62 -1.21 -5.87
C THR A 31 2.47 -1.45 -7.11
N ALA A 32 3.73 -1.88 -6.96
CA ALA A 32 4.62 -2.20 -8.08
C ALA A 32 4.19 -3.48 -8.82
N CYS A 33 3.77 -4.52 -8.11
CA CYS A 33 3.31 -5.78 -8.72
C CYS A 33 2.02 -5.62 -9.52
N PHE A 34 1.15 -4.69 -9.11
CA PHE A 34 -0.15 -4.41 -9.74
C PHE A 34 -0.17 -3.08 -10.49
N TYR A 35 1.00 -2.50 -10.72
CA TYR A 35 1.15 -1.32 -11.56
C TYR A 35 0.88 -1.71 -13.01
N HIS A 36 -0.04 -1.00 -13.64
CA HIS A 36 -0.36 -1.22 -15.04
C HIS A 36 -0.09 0.05 -15.83
N ASN A 37 0.82 -0.04 -16.80
CA ASN A 37 1.21 1.07 -17.66
C ASN A 37 1.11 0.66 -19.12
N GLU A 38 0.01 1.07 -19.72
CA GLU A 38 -0.29 0.92 -21.14
C GLU A 38 -0.23 2.28 -21.86
N LEU A 39 0.54 3.26 -21.35
CA LEU A 39 0.65 4.60 -21.94
C LEU A 39 1.07 4.57 -23.43
N TYR A 40 1.84 3.56 -23.84
CA TYR A 40 2.30 3.43 -25.23
C TYR A 40 1.27 2.82 -26.19
N VAL A 41 0.25 2.14 -25.66
CA VAL A 41 -0.71 1.35 -26.48
C VAL A 41 -2.11 1.95 -26.38
N ASP A 42 -2.63 2.07 -25.15
CA ASP A 42 -3.99 2.55 -24.86
C ASP A 42 -3.99 3.92 -24.15
N GLY A 43 -2.81 4.49 -23.93
CA GLY A 43 -2.66 5.73 -23.21
C GLY A 43 -3.09 5.62 -21.75
N ASN A 44 -3.19 4.42 -21.16
CA ASN A 44 -3.80 4.21 -19.84
C ASN A 44 -2.75 3.83 -18.78
N LEU A 45 -2.75 4.56 -17.68
CA LEU A 45 -1.92 4.35 -16.51
C LEU A 45 -2.84 4.09 -15.32
N THR A 46 -2.71 2.93 -14.68
CA THR A 46 -3.48 2.62 -13.47
C THR A 46 -2.56 2.17 -12.34
N ILE A 47 -2.79 2.74 -11.15
CA ILE A 47 -1.96 2.51 -9.98
C ILE A 47 -2.85 2.22 -8.76
N GLY A 48 -2.50 1.15 -8.05
CA GLY A 48 -3.04 0.83 -6.74
C GLY A 48 -3.50 -0.61 -6.59
N PHE A 49 -3.42 -1.11 -5.36
CA PHE A 49 -3.89 -2.43 -4.98
C PHE A 49 -4.30 -2.47 -3.50
N PRO A 50 -5.43 -3.12 -3.14
CA PRO A 50 -6.38 -3.79 -4.04
C PRO A 50 -7.32 -2.82 -4.77
N TRP A 51 -7.35 -1.55 -4.37
CA TRP A 51 -8.16 -0.53 -5.05
C TRP A 51 -7.27 0.40 -5.89
N THR A 52 -7.65 0.65 -7.13
CA THR A 52 -6.97 1.66 -7.96
C THR A 52 -7.26 3.04 -7.40
N PHE A 53 -6.24 3.75 -6.93
CA PHE A 53 -6.38 5.09 -6.36
C PHE A 53 -5.96 6.19 -7.34
N TYR A 54 -5.28 5.81 -8.42
CA TYR A 54 -4.82 6.74 -9.44
C TYR A 54 -5.03 6.12 -10.82
N ARG A 55 -5.64 6.90 -11.71
CA ARG A 55 -5.70 6.62 -13.14
C ARG A 55 -5.35 7.86 -13.93
N GLU A 56 -4.67 7.65 -15.04
CA GLU A 56 -4.40 8.68 -16.03
C GLU A 56 -4.54 8.06 -17.40
N GLY A 57 -5.13 8.79 -18.34
CA GLY A 57 -4.98 8.39 -19.72
C GLY A 57 -5.64 9.30 -20.73
N SER A 58 -5.75 8.84 -21.97
CA SER A 58 -6.40 9.59 -23.05
C SER A 58 -7.51 8.77 -23.70
N GLY A 59 -8.66 9.40 -23.94
CA GLY A 59 -9.79 8.79 -24.63
C GLY A 59 -10.46 9.77 -25.60
N TYR A 60 -11.19 9.25 -26.58
CA TYR A 60 -11.98 10.09 -27.49
C TYR A 60 -13.32 10.43 -26.84
N SER A 61 -13.62 11.71 -26.66
CA SER A 61 -14.92 12.16 -26.14
C SER A 61 -15.91 12.34 -27.28
N LEU A 62 -17.04 11.62 -27.23
CA LEU A 62 -18.12 11.76 -28.21
C LEU A 62 -18.83 13.11 -28.11
N ASP A 63 -18.88 13.71 -26.92
CA ASP A 63 -19.55 15.00 -26.69
C ASP A 63 -18.74 16.18 -27.21
N LEU A 64 -17.41 16.11 -27.12
CA LEU A 64 -16.50 17.17 -27.52
C LEU A 64 -15.92 16.95 -28.93
N TYR A 65 -16.11 15.75 -29.52
CA TYR A 65 -15.53 15.35 -30.80
C TYR A 65 -13.99 15.50 -30.84
N GLU A 66 -13.34 15.37 -29.69
CA GLU A 66 -11.90 15.58 -29.50
C GLU A 66 -11.29 14.52 -28.58
N GLN A 67 -9.97 14.32 -28.70
CA GLN A 67 -9.20 13.46 -27.81
C GLN A 67 -8.93 14.20 -26.50
N VAL A 68 -9.44 13.67 -25.39
CA VAL A 68 -9.37 14.29 -24.07
C VAL A 68 -8.57 13.40 -23.14
N GLY A 69 -7.65 14.01 -22.39
CA GLY A 69 -6.98 13.35 -21.27
C GLY A 69 -7.91 13.28 -20.05
N TYR A 70 -7.85 12.18 -19.30
CA TYR A 70 -8.47 12.07 -17.99
C TYR A 70 -7.41 11.81 -16.93
N HIS A 71 -7.64 12.39 -15.75
CA HIS A 71 -6.81 12.14 -14.58
C HIS A 71 -7.73 11.99 -13.36
N GLU A 72 -7.73 10.80 -12.77
CA GLU A 72 -8.56 10.45 -11.62
C GLU A 72 -7.67 10.10 -10.43
N PHE A 73 -7.90 10.80 -9.31
CA PHE A 73 -7.24 10.50 -8.04
C PHE A 73 -8.27 10.35 -6.93
N GLU A 74 -8.25 9.19 -6.27
CA GLU A 74 -9.19 8.83 -5.23
C GLU A 74 -8.47 8.63 -3.88
N PRO A 75 -8.38 9.67 -3.04
CA PRO A 75 -7.60 9.64 -1.81
C PRO A 75 -8.13 8.61 -0.80
N LEU A 76 -9.44 8.35 -0.79
CA LEU A 76 -10.04 7.32 0.08
C LEU A 76 -9.55 5.92 -0.28
N LYS A 77 -9.36 5.62 -1.57
CA LYS A 77 -8.81 4.35 -2.03
C LYS A 77 -7.33 4.21 -1.67
N LEU A 78 -6.57 5.30 -1.73
CA LEU A 78 -5.18 5.33 -1.27
C LEU A 78 -5.08 5.00 0.23
N ILE A 79 -5.91 5.64 1.06
CA ILE A 79 -5.97 5.36 2.51
C ILE A 79 -6.35 3.88 2.74
N GLY A 80 -7.34 3.38 2.01
CA GLY A 80 -7.75 1.97 2.06
C GLY A 80 -6.60 1.01 1.76
N ASN A 81 -5.81 1.27 0.72
CA ASN A 81 -4.65 0.44 0.38
C ASN A 81 -3.54 0.48 1.43
N ILE A 82 -3.30 1.64 2.06
CA ILE A 82 -2.33 1.76 3.16
C ILE A 82 -2.80 0.92 4.36
N LEU A 83 -4.08 0.99 4.73
CA LEU A 83 -4.66 0.19 5.81
C LEU A 83 -4.63 -1.31 5.50
N PHE A 84 -4.93 -1.68 4.25
CA PHE A 84 -4.83 -3.06 3.79
C PHE A 84 -3.38 -3.57 3.90
N SER A 85 -2.41 -2.77 3.46
CA SER A 85 -0.99 -3.11 3.54
C SER A 85 -0.50 -3.25 4.98
N ALA A 86 -0.97 -2.41 5.89
CA ALA A 86 -0.67 -2.52 7.32
C ALA A 86 -1.22 -3.83 7.90
N THR A 87 -2.47 -4.17 7.53
CA THR A 87 -3.13 -5.41 7.95
C THR A 87 -2.37 -6.64 7.42
N LEU A 88 -1.97 -6.62 6.15
CA LEU A 88 -1.20 -7.69 5.53
C LEU A 88 0.18 -7.84 6.17
N TYR A 89 0.86 -6.73 6.47
CA TYR A 89 2.13 -6.75 7.19
C TYR A 89 2.00 -7.41 8.58
N LEU A 90 0.95 -7.06 9.35
CA LEU A 90 0.68 -7.71 10.63
C LEU A 90 0.39 -9.22 10.47
N LEU A 91 -0.34 -9.60 9.43
CA LEU A 91 -0.59 -11.01 9.12
C LEU A 91 0.71 -11.77 8.80
N ILE A 92 1.61 -11.18 8.01
CA ILE A 92 2.93 -11.75 7.70
C ILE A 92 3.74 -11.96 9.00
N LEU A 93 3.76 -10.97 9.89
CA LEU A 93 4.44 -11.11 11.19
C LEU A 93 3.83 -12.21 12.05
N LEU A 94 2.49 -12.34 12.04
CA LEU A 94 1.78 -13.37 12.80
C LEU A 94 2.13 -14.76 12.28
N ILE A 95 2.09 -14.96 10.96
CA ILE A 95 2.48 -16.23 10.32
C ILE A 95 3.94 -16.56 10.62
N TYR A 96 4.84 -15.59 10.46
CA TYR A 96 6.26 -15.76 10.75
C TYR A 96 6.51 -16.19 12.21
N SER A 97 5.82 -15.54 13.15
CA SER A 97 5.88 -15.89 14.58
C SER A 97 5.35 -17.31 14.83
N PHE A 98 4.22 -17.67 14.23
CA PHE A 98 3.63 -19.01 14.38
C PHE A 98 4.55 -20.10 13.83
N VAL A 99 5.08 -19.92 12.62
CA VAL A 99 6.01 -20.86 11.98
C VAL A 99 7.31 -20.97 12.78
N SER A 100 7.91 -19.84 13.18
CA SER A 100 9.16 -19.86 13.96
C SER A 100 9.01 -20.55 15.31
N ARG A 101 7.83 -20.47 15.94
CA ARG A 101 7.55 -21.15 17.21
C ARG A 101 7.36 -22.65 17.04
N ASN A 102 6.75 -23.08 15.95
CA ASN A 102 6.58 -24.51 15.66
C ASN A 102 7.88 -25.18 15.19
N LEU A 103 8.73 -24.47 14.45
CA LEU A 103 10.05 -24.99 14.02
C LEU A 103 11.09 -25.09 15.15
N ARG A 104 10.84 -24.46 16.30
CA ARG A 104 11.72 -24.47 17.48
C ARG A 104 11.34 -25.53 18.52
N LYS A 105 10.24 -26.25 18.32
CA LYS A 105 9.82 -27.40 19.14
C LYS A 105 10.25 -28.69 18.44
#